data_AF-A0A7J3JHF4-F1
#
_entry.id   AF-A0A7J3JHF4-F1
#
_cell.length_a   1.000
_cell.length_b   1.000
_cell.length_c   1.000
_cell.angle_alpha   90.00
_cell.angle_beta   90.00
_cell.angle_gamma   90.00
#
_symmetry.space_group_name_H-M   'P 1'
#
loop_
_entity.id
_entity.type
_entity.pdbx_description
1 polymer ?
#
loop_
_entity_poly.entity_id
_entity_poly.type
_entity_poly.pdbx_seq_one_letter_code
_entity_poly.pdbx_strand_id
1 'polypeptide(L)' 'MLIRINLYMDIAKKLKWSKKDVHLDKETITVRDVLESLEDLRELVLSNPDDYMILINGINMRLLKGLDTVLPDGAVI' A
#
# COMPACT_ATOMS: atom_id res chain seq x y z
N MET A 1 -6.99 -9.73 8.56
CA MET A 1 -7.62 -8.98 7.46
C MET A 1 -6.79 -9.13 6.19
N LEU A 2 -7.45 -9.16 5.04
CA LEU A 2 -6.88 -9.27 3.71
C LEU A 2 -6.79 -7.88 3.07
N ILE A 3 -5.60 -7.50 2.58
CA ILE A 3 -5.38 -6.29 1.80
C ILE A 3 -4.81 -6.70 0.44
N ARG A 4 -5.33 -6.11 -0.64
CA ARG A 4 -4.89 -6.39 -2.00
C ARG A 4 -4.08 -5.22 -2.52
N ILE A 5 -2.90 -5.49 -3.05
CA ILE A 5 -1.98 -4.45 -3.53
C ILE A 5 -1.74 -4.65 -5.01
N ASN A 6 -1.95 -3.59 -5.79
CA ASN A 6 -1.67 -3.54 -7.21
C ASN A 6 -0.55 -2.54 -7.48
N LEU A 7 0.51 -3.01 -8.12
CA LEU A 7 1.60 -2.18 -8.59
C LEU A 7 1.45 -1.92 -10.08
N TYR A 8 1.71 -0.68 -10.48
CA TYR A 8 1.61 -0.24 -11.86
C TYR A 8 2.97 0.25 -12.37
N MET A 9 3.09 0.24 -13.70
CA MET A 9 4.22 0.82 -14.43
C MET A 9 5.59 0.31 -13.93
N ASP A 10 6.54 1.22 -13.71
CA ASP A 10 7.92 0.87 -13.41
C ASP A 10 8.11 0.33 -11.98
N ILE A 11 7.15 0.56 -11.07
CA ILE A 11 7.19 -0.02 -9.72
C ILE A 11 7.07 -1.54 -9.83
N ALA A 12 6.12 -2.04 -10.62
CA ALA A 12 5.92 -3.47 -10.82
C ALA A 12 7.16 -4.14 -11.46
N LYS A 13 7.83 -3.44 -12.38
CA LYS A 13 9.08 -3.91 -13.00
C LYS A 13 10.22 -3.97 -11.98
N LYS A 14 10.37 -2.94 -11.15
CA LYS A 14 11.41 -2.85 -10.11
C LYS A 14 11.26 -3.95 -9.06
N LEU A 15 10.03 -4.15 -8.58
CA LEU A 15 9.74 -5.13 -7.53
C LEU A 15 9.52 -6.55 -8.07
N LYS A 16 9.42 -6.73 -9.39
CA LYS A 16 9.19 -8.01 -10.09
C LYS A 16 7.88 -8.69 -9.72
N TRP A 17 6.91 -7.93 -9.21
CA TRP A 17 5.54 -8.38 -8.98
C TRP A 17 4.58 -7.23 -9.27
N SER A 18 3.35 -7.56 -9.68
CA SER A 18 2.33 -6.57 -10.02
C SER A 18 1.11 -6.63 -9.11
N LYS A 19 0.88 -7.77 -8.45
CA LYS A 19 -0.22 -7.96 -7.50
C LYS A 19 0.23 -8.80 -6.32
N LYS A 20 -0.24 -8.46 -5.12
CA LYS A 20 0.02 -9.24 -3.92
C LYS A 20 -1.14 -9.11 -2.94
N ASP A 21 -1.51 -10.24 -2.37
CA ASP A 21 -2.48 -10.32 -1.28
C ASP A 21 -1.71 -10.42 0.03
N VAL A 22 -1.95 -9.48 0.93
CA VAL A 22 -1.30 -9.40 2.23
C VAL A 22 -2.32 -9.73 3.31
N HIS A 23 -2.00 -10.74 4.12
CA HIS A 23 -2.80 -11.12 5.28
C HIS A 23 -2.10 -10.60 6.53
N LEU A 24 -2.79 -9.73 7.27
CA LEU A 24 -2.30 -9.15 8.52
C LEU A 24 -3.25 -9.52 9.65
N ASP A 25 -2.70 -10.06 10.73
CA ASP A 25 -3.45 -10.48 11.91
C ASP A 25 -3.62 -9.31 12.89
N LYS A 26 -4.40 -8.32 12.47
CA LYS A 26 -4.78 -7.12 13.24
C LYS A 26 -6.25 -6.82 13.02
N GLU A 27 -6.94 -6.35 14.06
CA GLU A 27 -8.35 -5.89 13.97
C GLU A 27 -8.48 -4.56 13.22
N THR A 28 -7.46 -3.71 13.31
CA THR A 28 -7.39 -2.43 12.62
C THR A 28 -6.03 -2.33 11.93
N ILE A 29 -6.04 -2.01 10.64
CA ILE A 29 -4.84 -1.91 9.81
C ILE A 29 -4.82 -0.52 9.18
N THR A 30 -3.64 0.08 9.18
CA THR A 30 -3.36 1.32 8.45
C THR A 30 -2.49 1.05 7.23
N VAL A 31 -2.36 2.04 6.34
CA VAL A 31 -1.41 1.95 5.21
C VAL A 31 0.02 1.73 5.71
N ARG A 32 0.39 2.36 6.83
CA ARG A 32 1.69 2.16 7.47
C ARG A 32 1.93 0.69 7.79
N ASP A 33 0.96 0.01 8.40
CA ASP A 33 1.07 -1.41 8.74
C ASP A 33 1.30 -2.27 7.49
N VAL A 34 0.63 -1.93 6.37
CA VAL A 34 0.81 -2.63 5.10
C VAL A 34 2.21 -2.43 4.54
N LEU A 35 2.70 -1.19 4.52
CA LEU A 35 4.08 -0.91 4.08
C LEU A 35 5.11 -1.60 4.98
N GLU A 36 4.92 -1.58 6.30
CA GLU A 36 5.82 -2.28 7.24
C GLU A 36 5.90 -3.79 6.99
N SER A 37 4.83 -4.40 6.46
CA SER A 37 4.81 -5.82 6.07
C SER A 37 5.47 -6.11 4.72
N LEU A 38 5.78 -5.08 3.94
CA LEU A 38 6.38 -5.16 2.60
C LEU A 38 7.59 -4.24 2.52
N GLU A 39 8.72 -4.73 3.05
CA GLU A 39 9.97 -3.97 3.12
C GLU A 39 10.39 -3.39 1.76
N ASP A 40 10.27 -4.17 0.69
CA ASP A 40 10.60 -3.79 -0.69
C ASP A 40 9.76 -2.61 -1.20
N LEU A 41 8.45 -2.63 -0.94
CA LEU A 41 7.53 -1.55 -1.30
C LEU A 41 7.73 -0.33 -0.39
N ARG A 42 7.97 -0.55 0.91
CA ARG A 42 8.19 0.50 1.90
C ARG A 42 9.41 1.34 1.57
N GLU A 43 10.56 0.71 1.32
CA GLU A 43 11.79 1.43 0.99
C GLU A 43 11.59 2.32 -0.25
N LEU A 44 10.92 1.76 -1.27
CA LEU A 44 10.65 2.46 -2.51
C LEU A 44 9.74 3.68 -2.28
N VAL A 45 8.61 3.49 -1.60
CA VAL A 45 7.63 4.56 -1.34
C VAL A 45 8.16 5.62 -0.38
N LEU A 46 8.85 5.24 0.69
CA LEU A 46 9.31 6.18 1.72
C LEU A 46 10.54 6.99 1.28
N SER A 47 11.35 6.48 0.36
CA SER A 47 12.51 7.21 -0.13
C SER A 47 12.13 8.41 -0.99
N ASN A 48 11.05 8.31 -1.78
CA ASN A 48 10.56 9.39 -2.65
C ASN A 48 9.02 9.42 -2.68
N PRO A 49 8.35 9.82 -1.59
CA PRO A 49 6.89 9.74 -1.46
C PRO A 49 6.12 10.61 -2.45
N ASP A 50 6.78 11.61 -3.05
CA ASP A 50 6.22 12.48 -4.08
C ASP A 50 6.23 11.89 -5.49
N ASP A 51 7.03 10.85 -5.72
CA ASP A 51 7.10 10.18 -7.02
C ASP A 51 5.97 9.16 -7.23
N TYR A 52 5.21 8.88 -6.17
CA TYR A 52 4.20 7.83 -6.16
C TYR A 52 2.81 8.35 -5.83
N MET A 53 1.85 7.96 -6.67
CA MET A 53 0.44 8.12 -6.38
C MET A 53 -0.10 6.83 -5.76
N ILE A 54 -0.45 6.90 -4.48
CA ILE A 54 -1.06 5.78 -3.75
C ILE A 54 -2.56 6.02 -3.68
N LEU A 55 -3.33 5.06 -4.16
CA LEU A 55 -4.78 5.09 -4.16
C LEU A 55 -5.29 4.03 -3.20
N ILE A 56 -6.27 4.38 -2.37
CA ILE A 56 -6.95 3.43 -1.48
C ILE A 56 -8.39 3.35 -1.96
N ASN A 57 -8.77 2.19 -2.50
CA ASN A 57 -10.05 1.98 -3.18
C ASN A 57 -10.34 3.08 -4.23
N GLY A 58 -9.29 3.52 -4.95
CA GLY A 58 -9.37 4.57 -5.98
C GLY A 58 -9.27 6.02 -5.47
N ILE A 59 -9.20 6.24 -4.15
CA ILE A 59 -9.08 7.59 -3.57
C ILE A 59 -7.61 7.87 -3.23
N ASN A 60 -7.08 9.02 -3.65
CA ASN A 60 -5.71 9.39 -3.33
C ASN A 60 -5.50 9.45 -1.81
N MET A 61 -4.51 8.71 -1.31
CA MET A 61 -4.16 8.62 0.11
C MET A 61 -3.92 10.00 0.77
N ARG A 62 -3.44 10.98 -0.01
CA ARG A 62 -3.21 12.36 0.45
C ARG A 62 -4.51 13.12 0.77
N LEU A 63 -5.64 12.68 0.21
CA LEU A 63 -6.97 13.21 0.52
C LEU A 63 -7.60 12.52 1.74
N LEU A 64 -6.92 11.51 2.29
CA LEU A 64 -7.31 10.76 3.49
C LEU A 64 -6.38 11.14 4.65
N LYS A 65 -6.03 10.19 5.52
CA LYS A 65 -5.12 10.41 6.66
C LYS A 65 -3.68 10.01 6.35
N GLY A 66 -3.29 10.00 5.07
CA GLY A 66 -1.94 9.58 4.69
C GLY A 66 -1.67 8.12 5.09
N LEU A 67 -0.49 7.89 5.66
CA LEU A 67 -0.07 6.58 6.17
C LEU A 67 -0.95 6.05 7.31
N ASP A 68 -1.62 6.93 8.04
CA ASP A 68 -2.48 6.57 9.17
C ASP A 68 -3.94 6.33 8.73
N THR A 69 -4.19 6.22 7.42
CA THR A 69 -5.49 5.84 6.86
C THR A 69 -5.82 4.40 7.25
N VAL A 70 -6.93 4.21 7.95
CA VAL A 70 -7.47 2.89 8.31
C VAL A 70 -8.06 2.22 7.08
N LEU A 71 -7.70 0.95 6.88
CA LEU A 71 -8.11 0.13 5.75
C LEU A 71 -9.21 -0.85 6.17
N PRO A 72 -10.34 -0.90 5.46
CA PRO A 72 -11.32 -1.97 5.66
C PRO A 72 -10.77 -3.32 5.18
N ASP A 73 -11.39 -4.41 5.63
CA ASP A 73 -11.06 -5.75 5.12
C ASP A 73 -11.38 -5.85 3.62
N GLY A 74 -10.47 -6.43 2.85
CA GLY A 74 -10.54 -6.48 1.39
C GLY A 74 -10.19 -5.17 0.68
N ALA A 75 -9.64 -4.17 1.39
CA ALA A 75 -9.20 -2.92 0.76
C ALA A 75 -8.18 -3.17 -0.36
N VAL A 76 -8.27 -2.33 -1.39
CA VAL A 76 -7.37 -2.33 -2.54
C VAL A 76 -6.47 -1.10 -2.48
N ILE A 77 -5.17 -1.33 -2.53
CA ILE A 77 -4.11 -0.31 -2.65
C ILE A 77 -3.51 -0.38 -4.05
#